data_AF-A0A177G9K0-F1
#
_entry.id   AF-A0A177G9K0-F1
#
_cell.length_a   1.000
_cell.length_b   1.000
_cell.length_c   1.000
_cell.angle_alpha   90.00
_cell.angle_beta   90.00
_cell.angle_gamma   90.00
#
_symmetry.space_group_name_H-M   'P 1'
#
loop_
_entity.id
_entity.type
_entity.pdbx_description
1 polymer ?
#
loop_
_entity_poly.entity_id
_entity_poly.type
_entity_poly.pdbx_seq_one_letter_code
_entity_poly.pdbx_strand_id
1 'polypeptide(L)'
;MWKDLQERSDKLRTSEVATRLLDGISAEDAEAAPLPRFFEVDGSLDEALVKADLICPMEADSSQLKAIARAASGESFVLIGPPGTGKSQTIANIIANTLAQNRTILFVAEKRTALEVVRNRLKQIGLAEFCLDLFSPKASKLAVLGQLEAAQTVLENFSPDEWDRSRQQLDQIRTELNNYVVVLHQKWRNGWTAYRAIGVTLRADDAQTLVIPLSWPDCNAHTAQDYQTLADTAENIASLYDRIGDVVQSPKLAGLEHVEWSPIWEGRLLDAVSAALASLSRLRTAAEDAARALGLGTSDLSLRRLRQLNILCGQLLKPEACAWAFPDTSQQTLDSLLAEKNAYCAARTAQRRASHGMEAGSDEPAAGKHGSGMAGVQGKMDFCPV
;
A
#
# COMPACT_ATOMS: atom_id res chain seq x y z
N MET A 1 -23.32 -55.03 -19.58
CA MET A 1 -22.80 -53.90 -18.79
C MET A 1 -23.62 -53.63 -17.52
N TRP A 2 -24.85 -53.07 -17.54
CA TRP A 2 -25.60 -52.84 -16.28
C TRP A 2 -25.85 -54.12 -15.49
N LYS A 3 -26.24 -55.19 -16.21
CA LYS A 3 -26.41 -56.52 -15.64
C LYS A 3 -25.10 -57.10 -15.09
N ASP A 4 -23.98 -56.96 -15.81
CA ASP A 4 -22.66 -57.39 -15.33
C ASP A 4 -22.16 -56.59 -14.11
N LEU A 5 -22.44 -55.29 -14.05
CA LEU A 5 -22.09 -54.42 -12.92
C LEU A 5 -22.91 -54.79 -11.68
N GLN A 6 -24.19 -55.12 -11.85
CA GLN A 6 -25.04 -55.64 -10.76
C GLN A 6 -24.62 -57.05 -10.32
N GLU A 7 -24.33 -57.95 -11.26
CA GLU A 7 -23.96 -59.34 -10.96
C GLU A 7 -22.53 -59.48 -10.42
N ARG A 8 -21.66 -58.48 -10.61
CA ARG A 8 -20.26 -58.50 -10.16
C ARG A 8 -19.93 -57.36 -9.19
N SER A 9 -20.93 -56.78 -8.53
CA SER A 9 -20.75 -55.70 -7.55
C SER A 9 -19.73 -56.05 -6.46
N ASP A 10 -19.76 -57.28 -5.95
CA ASP A 10 -18.82 -57.76 -4.92
C ASP A 10 -17.37 -57.84 -5.44
N LYS A 11 -17.19 -58.10 -6.75
CA LYS A 11 -15.87 -58.08 -7.39
C LYS A 11 -15.40 -56.67 -7.73
N LEU A 12 -16.30 -55.68 -7.79
CA LEU A 12 -15.92 -54.28 -7.94
C LEU A 12 -15.43 -53.70 -6.62
N ARG A 13 -15.99 -54.16 -5.48
CA ARG A 13 -15.59 -53.79 -4.12
C ARG A 13 -14.14 -54.15 -3.74
N THR A 14 -13.41 -54.91 -4.57
CA THR A 14 -11.95 -55.08 -4.38
C THR A 14 -11.16 -53.81 -4.72
N SER A 15 -11.74 -52.87 -5.47
CA SER A 15 -11.14 -51.55 -5.72
C SER A 15 -11.61 -50.55 -4.67
N GLU A 16 -10.67 -49.87 -4.03
CA GLU A 16 -10.94 -48.79 -3.07
C GLU A 16 -11.78 -47.68 -3.71
N VAL A 17 -11.55 -47.38 -4.99
CA VAL A 17 -12.30 -46.37 -5.76
C VAL A 17 -13.74 -46.80 -5.98
N ALA A 18 -13.98 -48.04 -6.39
CA ALA A 18 -15.33 -48.54 -6.61
C ALA A 18 -16.11 -48.62 -5.29
N THR A 19 -15.45 -48.97 -4.19
CA THR A 19 -16.03 -48.96 -2.84
C THR A 19 -16.47 -47.54 -2.46
N ARG A 20 -15.60 -46.54 -2.61
CA ARG A 20 -15.95 -45.12 -2.35
C ARG A 20 -17.04 -44.57 -3.27
N LEU A 21 -17.11 -45.01 -4.52
CA LEU A 21 -18.17 -44.60 -5.46
C LEU A 21 -19.53 -45.27 -5.15
N LEU A 22 -19.52 -46.51 -4.66
CA LEU A 22 -20.73 -47.27 -4.33
C LEU A 22 -21.31 -46.87 -2.97
N ASP A 23 -20.45 -46.66 -1.98
CA ASP A 23 -20.87 -46.38 -0.59
C ASP A 23 -21.00 -44.87 -0.32
N GLY A 24 -20.54 -44.03 -1.24
CA GLY A 24 -20.49 -42.58 -1.09
C GLY A 24 -19.30 -42.12 -0.24
N ILE A 25 -18.92 -40.85 -0.39
CA ILE A 25 -17.86 -40.23 0.42
C ILE A 25 -18.57 -39.48 1.55
N SER A 26 -18.36 -39.89 2.80
CA SER A 26 -18.83 -39.11 3.96
C SER A 26 -17.89 -37.93 4.20
N ALA A 27 -18.40 -36.83 4.76
CA ALA A 27 -17.56 -35.65 5.05
C ALA A 27 -16.35 -35.97 5.96
N GLU A 28 -16.48 -37.01 6.79
CA GLU A 28 -15.43 -37.53 7.68
C GLU A 28 -14.33 -38.31 6.92
N ASP A 29 -14.64 -38.90 5.76
CA ASP A 29 -13.66 -39.64 4.93
C ASP A 29 -12.72 -38.71 4.15
N ALA A 30 -13.12 -37.45 3.93
CA ALA A 30 -12.29 -36.43 3.27
C ALA A 30 -11.13 -35.94 4.17
N GLU A 31 -11.31 -36.00 5.49
CA GLU A 31 -10.27 -35.69 6.47
C GLU A 31 -9.38 -36.91 6.78
N ALA A 32 -9.91 -38.14 6.63
CA ALA A 32 -9.23 -39.37 7.02
C ALA A 32 -8.41 -40.07 5.92
N ALA A 33 -8.25 -39.49 4.73
CA ALA A 33 -7.47 -40.11 3.66
C ALA A 33 -5.93 -40.03 3.92
N PRO A 34 -5.20 -41.16 4.04
CA PRO A 34 -3.75 -41.19 4.24
C PRO A 34 -2.98 -41.11 2.90
N LEU A 35 -3.56 -40.47 1.88
CA LEU A 35 -2.83 -40.25 0.63
C LEU A 35 -2.01 -38.98 0.81
N PRO A 36 -0.67 -39.04 0.70
CA PRO A 36 0.15 -37.85 0.76
C PRO A 36 -0.33 -36.91 -0.35
N ARG A 37 -0.93 -35.79 0.04
CA ARG A 37 -1.40 -34.79 -0.94
C ARG A 37 -0.12 -34.20 -1.55
N PHE A 38 0.21 -34.62 -2.78
CA PHE A 38 1.45 -34.25 -3.48
C PHE A 38 1.67 -32.72 -3.59
N PHE A 39 0.62 -31.92 -3.32
CA PHE A 39 0.59 -30.46 -3.40
C PHE A 39 0.23 -29.72 -2.10
N GLU A 40 0.24 -30.38 -0.94
CA GLU A 40 -0.01 -29.70 0.37
C GLU A 40 1.24 -29.38 1.17
N VAL A 41 2.40 -29.69 0.63
CA VAL A 41 3.66 -29.22 1.20
C VAL A 41 3.91 -27.81 0.67
N ASP A 42 4.31 -26.90 1.55
CA ASP A 42 4.73 -25.50 1.33
C ASP A 42 5.89 -25.35 0.31
N GLY A 43 5.68 -25.83 -0.92
CA GLY A 43 6.63 -25.80 -2.04
C GLY A 43 5.98 -25.18 -3.27
N SER A 44 6.79 -24.56 -4.13
CA SER A 44 6.29 -23.97 -5.36
C SER A 44 5.66 -25.07 -6.24
N LEU A 45 4.40 -24.88 -6.63
CA LEU A 45 3.69 -25.75 -7.58
C LEU A 45 4.57 -26.07 -8.80
N ASP A 46 5.33 -25.08 -9.24
CA ASP A 46 6.22 -25.16 -10.39
C ASP A 46 7.36 -26.17 -10.19
N GLU A 47 7.99 -26.26 -9.01
CA GLU A 47 9.01 -27.29 -8.73
C GLU A 47 8.44 -28.70 -8.80
N ALA A 48 7.23 -28.90 -8.27
CA ALA A 48 6.56 -30.19 -8.32
C ALA A 48 6.16 -30.56 -9.76
N LEU A 49 5.71 -29.59 -10.56
CA LEU A 49 5.37 -29.79 -11.98
C LEU A 49 6.62 -30.02 -12.85
N VAL A 50 7.76 -29.42 -12.52
CA VAL A 50 9.05 -29.67 -13.19
C VAL A 50 9.53 -31.08 -12.86
N LYS A 51 9.50 -31.50 -11.59
CA LYS A 51 9.88 -32.86 -11.19
C LYS A 51 8.98 -33.94 -11.78
N ALA A 52 7.69 -33.64 -11.99
CA ALA A 52 6.73 -34.59 -12.51
C ALA A 52 6.83 -34.85 -14.03
N ASP A 53 7.71 -34.12 -14.74
CA ASP A 53 7.93 -34.22 -16.20
C ASP A 53 6.63 -34.36 -17.00
N LEU A 54 5.64 -33.53 -16.67
CA LEU A 54 4.30 -33.67 -17.22
C LEU A 54 4.25 -33.28 -18.69
N ILE A 55 3.64 -34.13 -19.50
CA ILE A 55 3.37 -33.86 -20.91
C ILE A 55 1.92 -33.39 -21.06
N CYS A 56 1.76 -32.07 -21.22
CA CYS A 56 0.45 -31.42 -21.37
C CYS A 56 0.38 -30.72 -22.74
N PRO A 57 -0.08 -31.40 -23.81
CA PRO A 57 -0.12 -30.82 -25.15
C PRO A 57 -1.21 -29.75 -25.33
N MET A 58 -2.18 -29.68 -24.42
CA MET A 58 -3.20 -28.64 -24.40
C MET A 58 -2.95 -27.68 -23.23
N GLU A 59 -3.39 -26.42 -23.39
CA GLU A 59 -3.33 -25.42 -22.33
C GLU A 59 -3.97 -25.95 -21.03
N ALA A 60 -3.40 -25.59 -19.89
CA ALA A 60 -3.94 -25.95 -18.60
C ALA A 60 -3.65 -24.84 -17.59
N ASP A 61 -4.67 -24.47 -16.83
CA ASP A 61 -4.48 -23.57 -15.68
C ASP A 61 -3.81 -24.32 -14.51
N SER A 62 -3.42 -23.57 -13.46
CA SER A 62 -2.74 -24.14 -12.29
C SER A 62 -3.56 -25.20 -11.55
N SER A 63 -4.89 -25.12 -11.56
CA SER A 63 -5.78 -26.10 -10.93
C SER A 63 -5.89 -27.39 -11.76
N GLN A 64 -5.92 -27.25 -13.09
CA GLN A 64 -5.92 -28.36 -14.03
C GLN A 64 -4.58 -29.09 -14.03
N LEU A 65 -3.46 -28.35 -13.97
CA LEU A 65 -2.11 -28.92 -13.85
C LEU A 65 -1.95 -29.73 -12.56
N LYS A 66 -2.49 -29.25 -11.43
CA LYS A 66 -2.54 -30.04 -10.19
C LYS A 66 -3.28 -31.36 -10.37
N ALA A 67 -4.43 -31.34 -11.03
CA ALA A 67 -5.19 -32.56 -11.30
C ALA A 67 -4.40 -33.55 -12.19
N ILE A 68 -3.74 -33.05 -13.23
CA ILE A 68 -2.90 -33.87 -14.13
C ILE A 68 -1.74 -34.49 -13.36
N ALA A 69 -1.09 -33.70 -12.50
CA ALA A 69 0.02 -34.17 -11.68
C ALA A 69 -0.39 -35.21 -10.64
N ARG A 70 -1.56 -35.06 -10.00
CA ARG A 70 -2.14 -36.08 -9.11
C ARG A 70 -2.44 -37.38 -9.86
N ALA A 71 -2.97 -37.29 -11.09
CA ALA A 71 -3.18 -38.48 -11.91
C ALA A 71 -1.85 -39.15 -12.28
N ALA A 72 -0.82 -38.36 -12.61
CA ALA A 72 0.53 -38.83 -12.93
C ALA A 72 1.18 -39.59 -11.77
N SER A 73 0.99 -39.13 -10.52
CA SER A 73 1.50 -39.80 -9.31
C SER A 73 0.74 -41.08 -8.96
N GLY A 74 -0.34 -41.41 -9.69
CA GLY A 74 -1.17 -42.59 -9.43
C GLY A 74 -2.24 -42.38 -8.38
N GLU A 75 -2.51 -41.14 -7.98
CA GLU A 75 -3.58 -40.81 -7.04
C GLU A 75 -4.96 -41.04 -7.67
N SER A 76 -5.88 -41.62 -6.89
CA SER A 76 -7.29 -41.73 -7.27
C SER A 76 -8.08 -40.58 -6.65
N PHE A 77 -8.70 -39.75 -7.48
CA PHE A 77 -9.42 -38.56 -7.03
C PHE A 77 -10.66 -38.25 -7.87
N VAL A 78 -11.54 -37.42 -7.32
CA VAL A 78 -12.71 -36.88 -8.02
C VAL A 78 -12.39 -35.47 -8.50
N LEU A 79 -12.49 -35.24 -9.81
CA LEU A 79 -12.32 -33.91 -10.40
C LEU A 79 -13.68 -33.24 -10.59
N ILE A 80 -13.97 -32.22 -9.80
CA ILE A 80 -15.18 -31.40 -9.93
C ILE A 80 -14.81 -30.09 -10.61
N GLY A 81 -15.45 -29.79 -11.73
CA GLY A 81 -15.32 -28.51 -12.41
C GLY A 81 -16.70 -27.93 -12.74
N PRO A 82 -16.95 -26.62 -12.59
CA PRO A 82 -18.14 -25.95 -13.12
C PRO A 82 -18.31 -26.17 -14.65
N PRO A 83 -19.51 -26.01 -15.23
CA PRO A 83 -19.68 -26.05 -16.68
C PRO A 83 -18.77 -25.01 -17.37
N GLY A 84 -18.15 -25.39 -18.49
CA GLY A 84 -17.23 -24.50 -19.24
C GLY A 84 -15.77 -24.46 -18.77
N THR A 85 -15.41 -25.07 -17.64
CA THR A 85 -14.05 -25.00 -17.05
C THR A 85 -13.02 -25.97 -17.65
N GLY A 86 -13.19 -26.36 -18.92
CA GLY A 86 -12.17 -27.17 -19.61
C GLY A 86 -12.02 -28.62 -19.11
N LYS A 87 -12.98 -29.20 -18.37
CA LYS A 87 -12.90 -30.59 -17.86
C LYS A 87 -12.45 -31.62 -18.91
N SER A 88 -13.02 -31.58 -20.11
CA SER A 88 -12.65 -32.50 -21.20
C SER A 88 -11.21 -32.31 -21.69
N GLN A 89 -10.70 -31.07 -21.62
CA GLN A 89 -9.31 -30.74 -21.93
C GLN A 89 -8.36 -31.22 -20.83
N THR A 90 -8.75 -31.09 -19.55
CA THR A 90 -8.01 -31.70 -18.44
C THR A 90 -7.95 -33.23 -18.58
N ILE A 91 -9.05 -33.89 -18.95
CA ILE A 91 -9.08 -35.34 -19.21
C ILE A 91 -8.14 -35.70 -20.37
N ALA A 92 -8.16 -34.95 -21.46
CA ALA A 92 -7.29 -35.19 -22.61
C ALA A 92 -5.80 -35.07 -22.23
N ASN A 93 -5.44 -34.06 -21.42
CA ASN A 93 -4.07 -33.93 -20.90
C ASN A 93 -3.69 -35.07 -19.94
N ILE A 94 -4.60 -35.53 -19.07
CA ILE A 94 -4.36 -36.71 -18.22
C ILE A 94 -4.07 -37.93 -19.09
N ILE A 95 -4.87 -38.16 -20.15
CA ILE A 95 -4.68 -39.26 -21.10
C ILE A 95 -3.32 -39.14 -21.78
N ALA A 96 -3.00 -37.98 -22.36
CA ALA A 96 -1.75 -37.74 -23.06
C ALA A 96 -0.53 -37.97 -22.14
N ASN A 97 -0.57 -37.44 -20.93
CA ASN A 97 0.49 -37.63 -19.93
C ASN A 97 0.64 -39.10 -19.51
N THR A 98 -0.47 -39.81 -19.32
CA THR A 98 -0.45 -41.23 -18.96
C THR A 98 0.17 -42.08 -20.06
N LEU A 99 -0.17 -41.78 -21.32
CA LEU A 99 0.42 -42.44 -22.49
C LEU A 99 1.93 -42.15 -22.61
N ALA A 100 2.35 -40.90 -22.36
CA ALA A 100 3.76 -40.52 -22.34
C ALA A 100 4.58 -41.29 -21.29
N GLN A 101 3.94 -41.71 -20.21
CA GLN A 101 4.55 -42.55 -19.16
C GLN A 101 4.53 -44.06 -19.50
N ASN A 102 4.25 -44.42 -20.76
CA ASN A 102 4.13 -45.81 -21.23
C ASN A 102 3.03 -46.62 -20.51
N ARG A 103 1.97 -45.96 -20.04
CA ARG A 103 0.82 -46.61 -19.39
C ARG A 103 -0.37 -46.66 -20.33
N THR A 104 -1.22 -47.66 -20.16
CA THR A 104 -2.50 -47.78 -20.87
C THR A 104 -3.63 -47.14 -20.08
N ILE A 105 -4.62 -46.56 -20.77
CA ILE A 105 -5.78 -45.93 -20.13
C ILE A 105 -7.09 -46.45 -20.72
N LEU A 106 -8.08 -46.66 -19.84
CA LEU A 106 -9.46 -46.97 -20.23
C LEU A 106 -10.34 -45.78 -19.84
N PHE A 107 -10.86 -45.08 -20.83
CA PHE A 107 -11.81 -43.99 -20.61
C PHE A 107 -13.25 -44.49 -20.76
N VAL A 108 -14.05 -44.32 -19.71
CA VAL A 108 -15.46 -44.74 -19.67
C VAL A 108 -16.34 -43.53 -19.36
N ALA A 109 -17.45 -43.40 -20.07
CA ALA A 109 -18.44 -42.35 -19.81
C ALA A 109 -19.86 -42.88 -20.02
N GLU A 110 -20.83 -42.28 -19.33
CA GLU A 110 -22.26 -42.63 -19.45
C GLU A 110 -22.84 -42.32 -20.84
N LYS A 111 -22.46 -41.16 -21.41
CA LYS A 111 -22.99 -40.66 -22.68
C LYS A 111 -21.94 -40.69 -23.78
N ARG A 112 -22.33 -41.18 -24.95
CA ARG A 112 -21.48 -41.22 -26.17
C ARG A 112 -20.91 -39.85 -26.53
N THR A 113 -21.69 -38.78 -26.35
CA THR A 113 -21.24 -37.41 -26.59
C THR A 113 -20.00 -37.03 -25.77
N ALA A 114 -19.88 -37.51 -24.53
CA ALA A 114 -18.70 -37.23 -23.71
C ALA A 114 -17.45 -37.94 -24.26
N LEU A 115 -17.61 -39.18 -24.76
CA LEU A 115 -16.54 -39.91 -25.45
C LEU A 115 -16.10 -39.19 -26.72
N GLU A 116 -17.06 -38.73 -27.53
CA GLU A 116 -16.78 -38.02 -28.79
C GLU A 116 -16.08 -36.68 -28.53
N VAL A 117 -16.48 -35.92 -27.50
CA VAL A 117 -15.82 -34.66 -27.14
C VAL A 117 -14.36 -34.89 -26.77
N VAL A 118 -14.05 -35.86 -25.90
CA VAL A 118 -12.68 -36.16 -25.50
C VAL A 118 -11.87 -36.72 -26.68
N ARG A 119 -12.44 -37.63 -27.47
CA ARG A 119 -11.81 -38.15 -28.69
C ARG A 119 -11.48 -37.04 -29.69
N ASN A 120 -12.38 -36.07 -29.86
CA ASN A 120 -12.12 -34.91 -30.72
C ASN A 120 -10.98 -34.05 -30.20
N ARG A 121 -10.82 -33.90 -28.87
CA ARG A 121 -9.65 -33.24 -28.28
C ARG A 121 -8.36 -34.02 -28.52
N LEU A 122 -8.38 -35.33 -28.32
CA LEU A 122 -7.23 -36.21 -28.63
C LEU A 122 -6.87 -36.16 -30.13
N LYS A 123 -7.86 -36.04 -31.01
CA LYS A 123 -7.65 -35.85 -32.45
C LYS A 123 -6.93 -34.55 -32.77
N GLN A 124 -7.28 -33.45 -32.10
CA GLN A 124 -6.64 -32.14 -32.30
C GLN A 124 -5.15 -32.17 -31.96
N ILE A 125 -4.73 -33.05 -31.05
CA ILE A 125 -3.32 -33.22 -30.65
C ILE A 125 -2.65 -34.46 -31.30
N GLY A 126 -3.28 -35.07 -32.31
CA GLY A 126 -2.71 -36.20 -33.06
C GLY A 126 -2.75 -37.56 -32.36
N LEU A 127 -3.47 -37.71 -31.25
CA LEU A 127 -3.57 -38.96 -30.48
C LEU A 127 -4.78 -39.83 -30.85
N ALA A 128 -5.62 -39.40 -31.79
CA ALA A 128 -6.83 -40.15 -32.16
C ALA A 128 -6.53 -41.55 -32.70
N GLU A 129 -5.40 -41.73 -33.38
CA GLU A 129 -5.09 -42.97 -34.08
C GLU A 129 -4.64 -44.06 -33.11
N PHE A 130 -4.29 -43.68 -31.88
CA PHE A 130 -4.03 -44.59 -30.77
C PHE A 130 -5.28 -44.87 -29.92
N CYS A 131 -6.44 -44.31 -30.27
CA CYS A 131 -7.70 -44.51 -29.55
C CYS A 131 -8.50 -45.67 -30.16
N LEU A 132 -8.65 -46.76 -29.43
CA LEU A 132 -9.52 -47.87 -29.81
C LEU A 132 -10.95 -47.67 -29.27
N ASP A 133 -11.92 -47.47 -30.16
CA ASP A 133 -13.33 -47.37 -29.79
C ASP A 133 -13.98 -48.76 -29.74
N LEU A 134 -14.13 -49.29 -28.53
CA LEU A 134 -14.71 -50.62 -28.28
C LEU A 134 -16.25 -50.65 -28.33
N PHE A 135 -16.93 -49.50 -28.32
CA PHE A 135 -18.39 -49.40 -28.13
C PHE A 135 -19.13 -48.83 -29.34
N SER A 136 -18.97 -49.47 -30.50
CA SER A 136 -19.90 -49.30 -31.60
C SER A 136 -20.66 -50.60 -31.86
N PRO A 137 -22.00 -50.63 -31.69
CA PRO A 137 -22.82 -51.76 -32.16
C PRO A 137 -22.76 -51.96 -33.69
N LYS A 138 -22.08 -51.05 -34.41
CA LYS A 138 -21.77 -51.10 -35.84
C LYS A 138 -20.27 -51.22 -36.14
N ALA A 139 -19.40 -51.43 -35.14
CA ALA A 139 -17.97 -51.65 -35.40
C ALA A 139 -17.82 -52.97 -36.15
N SER A 140 -17.69 -52.88 -37.48
CA SER A 140 -17.32 -54.02 -38.30
C SER A 140 -15.88 -54.41 -37.96
N LYS A 141 -15.56 -55.71 -38.07
CA LYS A 141 -14.19 -56.22 -37.92
C LYS A 141 -13.20 -55.43 -38.79
N LEU A 142 -13.64 -54.98 -39.97
CA LEU A 142 -12.90 -54.12 -40.88
C LEU A 142 -12.57 -52.74 -40.28
N ALA A 143 -13.51 -52.11 -39.57
CA ALA A 143 -13.27 -50.80 -38.95
C ALA A 143 -12.22 -50.87 -37.82
N VAL A 144 -12.20 -51.97 -37.06
CA VAL A 144 -11.17 -52.21 -36.03
C VAL A 144 -9.80 -52.44 -36.67
N LEU A 145 -9.75 -53.27 -37.72
CA LEU A 145 -8.52 -53.51 -38.47
C LEU A 145 -7.97 -52.21 -39.09
N GLY A 146 -8.83 -51.36 -39.66
CA GLY A 146 -8.43 -50.06 -40.19
C GLY A 146 -7.88 -49.10 -39.13
N GLN A 147 -8.36 -49.15 -37.88
CA GLN A 147 -7.79 -48.38 -36.78
C GLN A 147 -6.38 -48.87 -36.41
N LEU A 148 -6.18 -50.19 -36.38
CA LEU A 148 -4.86 -50.77 -36.12
C LEU A 148 -3.86 -50.45 -37.25
N GLU A 149 -4.31 -50.51 -38.51
CA GLU A 149 -3.50 -50.13 -39.68
C GLU A 149 -3.10 -48.65 -39.64
N ALA A 150 -4.03 -47.77 -39.25
CA ALA A 150 -3.74 -46.34 -39.07
C ALA A 150 -2.70 -46.11 -37.97
N ALA A 151 -2.84 -46.78 -36.81
CA ALA A 151 -1.87 -46.71 -35.73
C ALA A 151 -0.49 -47.22 -36.16
N GLN A 152 -0.44 -48.32 -36.93
CA GLN A 152 0.80 -48.87 -37.47
C GLN A 152 1.47 -47.91 -38.45
N THR A 153 0.70 -47.28 -39.34
CA THR A 153 1.22 -46.27 -40.27
C THR A 153 1.88 -45.09 -39.55
N VAL A 154 1.31 -44.66 -38.41
CA VAL A 154 1.92 -43.59 -37.59
C VAL A 154 3.26 -44.06 -36.99
N LEU A 155 3.34 -45.30 -36.52
CA LEU A 155 4.59 -45.86 -35.98
C LEU A 155 5.68 -45.99 -37.06
N GLU A 156 5.31 -46.36 -38.28
CA GLU A 156 6.27 -46.48 -39.40
C GLU A 156 6.86 -45.14 -39.83
N ASN A 157 6.10 -44.05 -39.68
CA ASN A 157 6.54 -42.69 -39.99
C ASN A 157 7.21 -41.97 -38.79
N PHE A 158 7.30 -42.63 -37.63
CA PHE A 158 7.89 -42.03 -36.44
C PHE A 158 9.42 -41.97 -36.55
N SER A 159 9.99 -40.78 -36.35
CA SER A 159 11.44 -40.56 -36.30
C SER A 159 11.88 -40.31 -34.84
N PRO A 160 12.63 -41.23 -34.22
CA PRO A 160 13.16 -41.03 -32.87
C PRO A 160 14.08 -39.80 -32.77
N ASP A 161 14.87 -39.53 -33.80
CA ASP A 161 15.80 -38.40 -33.82
C ASP A 161 15.08 -37.05 -33.82
N GLU A 162 13.95 -36.95 -34.53
CA GLU A 162 13.12 -35.74 -34.54
C GLU A 162 12.41 -35.52 -33.20
N TRP A 163 11.96 -36.61 -32.58
CA TRP A 163 11.38 -36.58 -31.23
C TRP A 163 12.39 -36.06 -30.20
N ASP A 164 13.60 -36.63 -30.17
CA ASP A 164 14.63 -36.24 -29.21
C ASP A 164 15.06 -34.78 -29.40
N ARG A 165 15.22 -34.33 -30.65
CA ARG A 165 15.51 -32.93 -30.97
C ARG A 165 14.41 -31.99 -30.47
N SER A 166 13.14 -32.32 -30.74
CA SER A 166 12.01 -31.49 -30.35
C SER A 166 11.86 -31.43 -28.82
N ARG A 167 12.07 -32.55 -28.13
CA ARG A 167 12.08 -32.62 -26.67
C ARG A 167 13.17 -31.74 -26.06
N GLN A 168 14.39 -31.84 -26.57
CA GLN A 168 15.51 -31.00 -26.10
C GLN A 168 15.24 -29.51 -26.28
N GLN A 169 14.67 -29.11 -27.43
CA GLN A 169 14.27 -27.72 -27.67
C GLN A 169 13.20 -27.25 -26.67
N LEU A 170 12.18 -28.08 -26.42
CA LEU A 170 11.14 -27.77 -25.43
C LEU A 170 11.71 -27.64 -24.01
N ASP A 171 12.59 -28.55 -23.60
CA ASP A 171 13.24 -28.51 -22.28
C ASP A 171 14.10 -27.26 -22.12
N GLN A 172 14.81 -26.85 -23.18
CA GLN A 172 15.60 -25.63 -23.18
C GLN A 172 14.72 -24.38 -22.99
N ILE A 173 13.64 -24.26 -23.78
CA ILE A 173 12.69 -23.14 -23.67
C ILE A 173 12.04 -23.12 -22.28
N ARG A 174 11.61 -24.28 -21.78
CA ARG A 174 11.02 -24.40 -20.44
C ARG A 174 11.99 -23.95 -19.36
N THR A 175 13.25 -24.34 -19.46
CA THR A 175 14.31 -23.94 -18.53
C THR A 175 14.55 -22.44 -18.58
N GLU A 176 14.60 -21.85 -19.77
CA GLU A 176 14.78 -20.40 -19.96
C GLU A 176 13.62 -19.60 -19.35
N LEU A 177 12.37 -19.98 -19.64
CA LEU A 177 11.18 -19.33 -19.10
C LEU A 177 11.08 -19.45 -17.58
N ASN A 178 11.38 -20.63 -17.04
CA ASN A 178 11.39 -20.82 -15.59
C ASN A 178 12.49 -19.98 -14.91
N ASN A 179 13.69 -19.95 -15.49
CA ASN A 179 14.78 -19.12 -14.97
C ASN A 179 14.41 -17.64 -14.98
N TYR A 180 13.75 -17.16 -16.03
CA TYR A 180 13.26 -15.78 -16.07
C TYR A 180 12.31 -15.47 -14.91
N VAL A 181 11.33 -16.34 -14.65
CA VAL A 181 10.38 -16.17 -13.53
C VAL A 181 11.10 -16.18 -12.17
N VAL A 182 12.07 -17.09 -12.00
CA VAL A 182 12.89 -17.19 -10.78
C VAL A 182 13.67 -15.90 -10.55
N VAL A 183 14.40 -15.40 -11.55
CA VAL A 183 15.20 -14.17 -11.43
C VAL A 183 14.30 -12.95 -11.18
N LEU A 184 13.12 -12.89 -11.80
CA LEU A 184 12.17 -11.80 -11.62
C LEU A 184 11.65 -11.71 -10.18
N HIS A 185 11.44 -12.85 -9.52
CA HIS A 185 10.93 -12.95 -8.15
C HIS A 185 12.01 -13.17 -7.09
N GLN A 186 13.27 -13.31 -7.50
CA GLN A 186 14.40 -13.43 -6.59
C GLN A 186 14.49 -12.16 -5.73
N LYS A 187 14.58 -12.36 -4.41
CA LYS A 187 14.87 -11.28 -3.46
C LYS A 187 16.35 -10.95 -3.50
N TRP A 188 16.66 -9.69 -3.77
CA TRP A 188 18.03 -9.16 -3.79
C TRP A 188 18.44 -8.64 -2.41
N ARG A 189 19.71 -8.23 -2.27
CA ARG A 189 20.31 -7.80 -0.99
C ARG A 189 19.57 -6.63 -0.33
N ASN A 190 18.97 -5.76 -1.14
CA ASN A 190 18.12 -4.65 -0.69
C ASN A 190 16.70 -5.08 -0.26
N GLY A 191 16.37 -6.37 -0.36
CA GLY A 191 15.04 -6.93 -0.03
C GLY A 191 14.01 -6.78 -1.15
N TRP A 192 14.38 -6.24 -2.31
CA TRP A 192 13.49 -6.05 -3.44
C TRP A 192 13.55 -7.22 -4.42
N THR A 193 12.45 -7.41 -5.15
CA THR A 193 12.42 -8.25 -6.35
C THR A 193 12.32 -7.35 -7.58
N ALA A 194 12.82 -7.81 -8.73
CA ALA A 194 12.69 -7.06 -9.98
C ALA A 194 11.20 -6.85 -10.33
N TYR A 195 10.35 -7.85 -10.07
CA TYR A 195 8.89 -7.74 -10.18
C TYR A 195 8.33 -6.53 -9.41
N ARG A 196 8.71 -6.40 -8.12
CA ARG A 196 8.25 -5.30 -7.27
C ARG A 196 8.79 -3.96 -7.79
N ALA A 197 10.06 -3.90 -8.18
CA ALA A 197 10.69 -2.69 -8.69
C ALA A 197 9.96 -2.16 -9.94
N ILE A 198 9.73 -3.03 -10.93
CA ILE A 198 8.99 -2.70 -12.17
C ILE A 198 7.59 -2.16 -11.82
N GLY A 199 6.88 -2.83 -10.91
CA GLY A 199 5.54 -2.39 -10.50
C GLY A 199 5.54 -1.03 -9.81
N VAL A 200 6.56 -0.71 -9.01
CA VAL A 200 6.70 0.60 -8.36
C VAL A 200 7.07 1.68 -9.39
N THR A 201 7.98 1.41 -10.32
CA THR A 201 8.38 2.38 -11.34
C THR A 201 7.25 2.72 -12.30
N LEU A 202 6.44 1.73 -12.72
CA LEU A 202 5.26 1.98 -13.56
C LEU A 202 4.24 2.87 -12.85
N ARG A 203 3.97 2.62 -11.57
CA ARG A 203 3.07 3.48 -10.77
C ARG A 203 3.63 4.89 -10.58
N ALA A 204 4.94 5.03 -10.43
CA ALA A 204 5.58 6.33 -10.29
C ALA A 204 5.49 7.15 -11.60
N ASP A 205 5.62 6.49 -12.75
CA ASP A 205 5.47 7.08 -14.08
C ASP A 205 4.02 7.52 -14.33
N ASP A 206 3.04 6.65 -14.02
CA ASP A 206 1.60 6.99 -14.08
C ASP A 206 1.25 8.18 -13.19
N ALA A 207 1.90 8.29 -12.02
CA ALA A 207 1.73 9.40 -11.08
C ALA A 207 2.56 10.65 -11.42
N GLN A 208 3.34 10.63 -12.52
CA GLN A 208 4.25 11.71 -12.92
C GLN A 208 5.18 12.16 -11.78
N THR A 209 5.66 11.20 -10.99
CA THR A 209 6.52 11.48 -9.84
C THR A 209 7.85 12.04 -10.33
N LEU A 210 8.35 13.10 -9.68
CA LEU A 210 9.65 13.67 -10.00
C LEU A 210 10.76 12.63 -9.79
N VAL A 211 11.53 12.35 -10.84
CA VAL A 211 12.65 11.42 -10.77
C VAL A 211 13.86 12.15 -10.20
N ILE A 212 14.32 11.72 -9.03
CA ILE A 212 15.61 12.14 -8.47
C ILE A 212 16.66 11.16 -8.99
N PRO A 213 17.66 11.62 -9.78
CA PRO A 213 18.64 10.73 -10.38
C PRO A 213 19.65 10.25 -9.32
N LEU A 214 19.29 9.16 -8.64
CA LEU A 214 20.20 8.40 -7.79
C LEU A 214 20.75 7.22 -8.60
N SER A 215 22.08 7.07 -8.61
CA SER A 215 22.75 5.98 -9.30
C SER A 215 23.65 5.22 -8.35
N TRP A 216 23.74 3.91 -8.58
CA TRP A 216 24.57 2.98 -7.83
C TRP A 216 25.30 2.06 -8.80
N PRO A 217 26.49 1.55 -8.43
CA PRO A 217 27.31 0.74 -9.33
C PRO A 217 26.67 -0.61 -9.68
N ASP A 218 25.94 -1.23 -8.75
CA ASP A 218 25.23 -2.49 -8.97
C ASP A 218 24.01 -2.65 -8.05
N CYS A 219 23.25 -3.73 -8.25
CA CYS A 219 22.07 -4.08 -7.44
C CYS A 219 22.39 -4.55 -6.00
N ASN A 220 23.67 -4.76 -5.67
CA ASN A 220 24.16 -5.21 -4.36
C ASN A 220 24.78 -4.08 -3.53
N ALA A 221 24.76 -2.85 -4.05
CA ALA A 221 25.28 -1.66 -3.39
C ALA A 221 24.62 -1.36 -2.04
N HIS A 222 23.36 -1.76 -1.87
CA HIS A 222 22.57 -1.52 -0.64
C HIS A 222 21.98 -2.79 -0.06
N THR A 223 22.03 -2.88 1.25
CA THR A 223 21.26 -3.85 2.02
C THR A 223 19.83 -3.37 2.26
N ALA A 224 18.97 -4.25 2.77
CA ALA A 224 17.62 -3.86 3.18
C ALA A 224 17.62 -2.76 4.26
N GLN A 225 18.63 -2.75 5.14
CA GLN A 225 18.79 -1.73 6.17
C GLN A 225 19.23 -0.38 5.58
N ASP A 226 20.14 -0.41 4.60
CA ASP A 226 20.54 0.81 3.87
C ASP A 226 19.36 1.41 3.11
N TYR A 227 18.55 0.56 2.46
CA TYR A 227 17.31 0.99 1.79
C TYR A 227 16.33 1.64 2.76
N GLN A 228 16.12 1.04 3.94
CA GLN A 228 15.23 1.62 4.95
C GLN A 228 15.76 2.98 5.42
N THR A 229 17.07 3.12 5.63
CA THR A 229 17.69 4.38 6.02
C THR A 229 17.47 5.46 4.95
N LEU A 230 17.56 5.11 3.66
CA LEU A 230 17.27 6.02 2.56
C LEU A 230 15.80 6.45 2.53
N ALA A 231 14.88 5.51 2.75
CA ALA A 231 13.44 5.79 2.82
C ALA A 231 13.11 6.72 4.00
N ASP A 232 13.63 6.43 5.19
CA ASP A 232 13.45 7.25 6.39
C ASP A 232 14.04 8.66 6.18
N THR A 233 15.19 8.76 5.52
CA THR A 233 15.81 10.05 5.18
C THR A 233 14.93 10.85 4.21
N ALA A 234 14.37 10.21 3.18
CA ALA A 234 13.45 10.86 2.24
C ALA A 234 12.17 11.35 2.93
N GLU A 235 11.62 10.55 3.84
CA GLU A 235 10.45 10.93 4.64
C GLU A 235 10.76 12.10 5.60
N ASN A 236 11.94 12.08 6.23
CA ASN A 236 12.41 13.20 7.05
C ASN A 236 12.56 14.49 6.24
N ILE A 237 13.10 14.42 5.02
CA ILE A 237 13.20 15.57 4.11
C ILE A 237 11.80 16.08 3.75
N ALA A 238 10.86 15.19 3.42
CA ALA A 238 9.48 15.57 3.13
C ALA A 238 8.78 16.23 4.33
N SER A 239 8.97 15.70 5.54
CA SER A 239 8.44 16.28 6.78
C SER A 239 9.04 17.65 7.09
N LEU A 240 10.35 17.82 6.87
CA LEU A 240 11.00 19.12 7.01
C LEU A 240 10.47 20.14 5.99
N TYR A 241 10.26 19.71 4.74
CA TYR A 241 9.67 20.55 3.71
C TYR A 241 8.24 20.99 4.08
N ASP A 242 7.39 20.09 4.57
CA ASP A 242 6.03 20.44 5.01
C ASP A 242 6.02 21.50 6.13
N ARG A 243 7.00 21.42 7.05
CA ARG A 243 7.12 22.37 8.17
C ARG A 243 7.71 23.73 7.77
N ILE A 244 8.67 23.75 6.86
CA ILE A 244 9.37 24.97 6.42
C ILE A 244 8.54 25.69 5.34
N GLY A 245 7.79 24.94 4.55
CA GLY A 245 7.13 25.39 3.33
C GLY A 245 8.11 25.58 2.19
N ASP A 246 7.63 26.15 1.08
CA ASP A 246 8.51 26.59 0.01
C ASP A 246 9.51 27.62 0.56
N VAL A 247 10.79 27.28 0.56
CA VAL A 247 11.89 28.11 1.08
C VAL A 247 11.91 29.47 0.38
N VAL A 248 11.43 29.52 -0.86
CA VAL A 248 11.33 30.76 -1.65
C VAL A 248 10.27 31.72 -1.07
N GLN A 249 9.29 31.22 -0.30
CA GLN A 249 8.16 32.01 0.21
C GLN A 249 8.12 32.19 1.73
N SER A 250 8.98 31.53 2.51
CA SER A 250 8.93 31.63 3.97
C SER A 250 9.48 32.98 4.47
N PRO A 251 8.65 33.88 5.05
CA PRO A 251 9.12 35.18 5.54
C PRO A 251 10.11 35.07 6.71
N LYS A 252 10.25 33.87 7.30
CA LYS A 252 11.19 33.59 8.41
C LYS A 252 12.62 33.33 7.94
N LEU A 253 12.82 32.97 6.67
CA LEU A 253 14.13 32.68 6.06
C LEU A 253 14.47 33.66 4.94
N ALA A 254 13.65 34.70 4.74
CA ALA A 254 13.92 35.79 3.80
C ALA A 254 15.31 36.40 4.07
N GLY A 255 16.21 36.29 3.09
CA GLY A 255 17.60 36.77 3.17
C GLY A 255 18.67 35.67 3.20
N LEU A 256 18.29 34.39 3.35
CA LEU A 256 19.21 33.25 3.18
C LEU A 256 19.33 32.84 1.71
N GLU A 257 19.69 33.80 0.85
CA GLU A 257 19.82 33.59 -0.60
C GLU A 257 21.21 33.08 -1.00
N HIS A 258 22.19 33.16 -0.10
CA HIS A 258 23.57 32.83 -0.39
C HIS A 258 23.97 31.47 0.19
N VAL A 259 24.18 30.52 -0.72
CA VAL A 259 24.55 29.12 -0.41
C VAL A 259 26.08 28.96 -0.25
N GLU A 260 26.87 29.94 -0.73
CA GLU A 260 28.34 29.91 -0.72
C GLU A 260 28.95 31.15 -0.05
N TRP A 261 30.01 30.94 0.74
CA TRP A 261 30.78 32.02 1.38
C TRP A 261 31.64 32.77 0.37
N SER A 262 31.58 34.10 0.35
CA SER A 262 32.49 34.94 -0.46
C SER A 262 33.00 36.15 0.32
N PRO A 263 34.22 36.66 0.04
CA PRO A 263 34.75 37.87 0.68
C PRO A 263 33.85 39.11 0.47
N ILE A 264 33.13 39.17 -0.65
CA ILE A 264 32.19 40.27 -0.95
C ILE A 264 30.95 40.18 -0.06
N TRP A 265 30.42 38.97 0.15
CA TRP A 265 29.30 38.74 1.05
C TRP A 265 29.68 39.05 2.50
N GLU A 266 30.86 38.61 2.93
CA GLU A 266 31.42 38.91 4.25
C GLU A 266 31.53 40.42 4.49
N GLY A 267 32.08 41.17 3.52
CA GLY A 267 32.15 42.63 3.60
C GLY A 267 30.77 43.28 3.75
N ARG A 268 29.79 42.87 2.93
CA ARG A 268 28.41 43.38 3.02
C ARG A 268 27.74 43.05 4.36
N LEU A 269 27.97 41.86 4.90
CA LEU A 269 27.44 41.46 6.20
C LEU A 269 28.04 42.33 7.32
N LEU A 270 29.36 42.51 7.33
CA LEU A 270 30.04 43.35 8.32
C LEU A 270 29.59 44.81 8.23
N ASP A 271 29.41 45.34 7.02
CA ASP A 271 28.88 46.69 6.80
C ASP A 271 27.45 46.81 7.34
N ALA A 272 26.57 45.84 7.05
CA ALA A 272 25.20 45.84 7.56
C ALA A 272 25.15 45.75 9.10
N VAL A 273 25.99 44.90 9.70
CA VAL A 273 26.09 44.77 11.16
C VAL A 273 26.58 46.07 11.79
N SER A 274 27.60 46.71 11.21
CA SER A 274 28.12 47.99 11.72
C SER A 274 27.08 49.11 11.63
N ALA A 275 26.33 49.18 10.52
CA ALA A 275 25.25 50.13 10.33
C ALA A 275 24.08 49.89 11.31
N ALA A 276 23.76 48.63 11.60
CA ALA A 276 22.74 48.26 12.57
C ALA A 276 23.15 48.65 14.00
N LEU A 277 24.39 48.36 14.41
CA LEU A 277 24.93 48.77 15.70
C LEU A 277 24.93 50.30 15.86
N ALA A 278 25.34 51.03 14.82
CA ALA A 278 25.30 52.49 14.81
C ALA A 278 23.87 53.03 14.92
N SER A 279 22.89 52.35 14.34
CA SER A 279 21.48 52.74 14.43
C SER A 279 20.87 52.42 15.80
N LEU A 280 21.23 51.28 16.39
CA LEU A 280 20.80 50.89 17.74
C LEU A 280 21.38 51.82 18.81
N SER A 281 22.64 52.24 18.67
CA SER A 281 23.24 53.22 19.59
C SER A 281 22.50 54.57 19.55
N ARG A 282 22.19 55.07 18.35
CA ARG A 282 21.38 56.30 18.17
C ARG A 282 19.99 56.16 18.74
N LEU A 283 19.32 55.02 18.51
CA LEU A 283 17.99 54.74 19.05
C LEU A 283 18.01 54.72 20.58
N ARG A 284 19.03 54.11 21.18
CA ARG A 284 19.20 54.06 22.63
C ARG A 284 19.36 55.46 23.20
N THR A 285 20.28 56.27 22.68
CA THR A 285 20.48 57.65 23.15
C THR A 285 19.20 58.47 23.02
N ALA A 286 18.52 58.41 21.86
CA ALA A 286 17.27 59.12 21.64
C ALA A 286 16.15 58.67 22.59
N ALA A 287 16.05 57.37 22.87
CA ALA A 287 15.07 56.84 23.81
C ALA A 287 15.36 57.25 25.25
N GLU A 288 16.63 57.25 25.67
CA GLU A 288 17.06 57.71 26.99
C GLU A 288 16.79 59.23 27.17
N ASP A 289 17.08 60.05 26.16
CA ASP A 289 16.83 61.49 26.20
C ASP A 289 15.33 61.80 26.22
N ALA A 290 14.53 61.11 25.40
CA ALA A 290 13.08 61.27 25.42
C ALA A 290 12.46 60.78 26.74
N ALA A 291 12.93 59.66 27.29
CA ALA A 291 12.49 59.20 28.60
C ALA A 291 12.84 60.21 29.71
N ARG A 292 14.04 60.80 29.67
CA ARG A 292 14.47 61.84 30.62
C ARG A 292 13.63 63.10 30.50
N ALA A 293 13.35 63.56 29.28
CA ALA A 293 12.50 64.73 29.03
C ALA A 293 11.05 64.54 29.52
N LEU A 294 10.55 63.30 29.48
CA LEU A 294 9.20 62.93 29.93
C LEU A 294 9.12 62.50 31.40
N GLY A 295 10.25 62.52 32.14
CA GLY A 295 10.30 62.06 33.53
C GLY A 295 10.05 60.55 33.71
N LEU A 296 10.25 59.75 32.66
CA LEU A 296 10.06 58.30 32.67
C LEU A 296 11.35 57.57 33.06
N GLY A 297 11.22 56.42 33.72
CA GLY A 297 12.36 55.56 34.04
C GLY A 297 13.06 55.03 32.77
N THR A 298 14.39 55.04 32.78
CA THR A 298 15.25 54.66 31.65
C THR A 298 15.68 53.19 31.63
N SER A 299 15.18 52.38 32.57
CA SER A 299 15.66 51.00 32.78
C SER A 299 15.09 49.96 31.79
N ASP A 300 13.98 50.25 31.10
CA ASP A 300 13.35 49.31 30.16
C ASP A 300 13.48 49.80 28.71
N LEU A 301 14.37 49.16 27.95
CA LEU A 301 14.59 49.38 26.51
C LEU A 301 13.98 48.28 25.64
N SER A 302 12.95 47.56 26.13
CA SER A 302 12.25 46.57 25.33
C SER A 302 11.58 47.19 24.09
N LEU A 303 11.50 46.42 23.00
CA LEU A 303 10.94 46.89 21.73
C LEU A 303 9.47 47.34 21.86
N ARG A 304 8.71 46.73 22.77
CA ARG A 304 7.34 47.15 23.11
C ARG A 304 7.33 48.54 23.74
N ARG A 305 8.23 48.79 24.71
CA ARG A 305 8.34 50.09 25.39
C ARG A 305 8.81 51.19 24.46
N LEU A 306 9.80 50.90 23.60
CA LEU A 306 10.28 51.84 22.58
C LEU A 306 9.18 52.24 21.58
N ARG A 307 8.34 51.30 21.15
CA ARG A 307 7.17 51.60 20.30
C ARG A 307 6.15 52.49 21.02
N GLN A 308 5.86 52.21 22.29
CA GLN A 308 4.95 53.03 23.09
C GLN A 308 5.49 54.45 23.29
N LEU A 309 6.79 54.59 23.55
CA LEU A 309 7.46 55.88 23.71
C LEU A 309 7.45 56.67 22.40
N ASN A 310 7.68 56.01 21.26
CA ASN A 310 7.56 56.65 19.95
C ASN A 310 6.13 57.14 19.65
N ILE A 311 5.11 56.33 19.99
CA ILE A 311 3.71 56.74 19.85
C ILE A 311 3.42 57.95 20.75
N LEU A 312 3.87 57.93 22.00
CA LEU A 312 3.69 59.02 22.95
C LEU A 312 4.35 60.31 22.45
N CYS A 313 5.62 60.27 22.04
CA CYS A 313 6.31 61.40 21.43
C CYS A 313 5.56 61.91 20.19
N GLY A 314 5.06 61.01 19.34
CA GLY A 314 4.27 61.37 18.17
C GLY A 314 2.95 62.06 18.50
N GLN A 315 2.31 61.72 19.61
CA GLN A 315 1.10 62.43 20.08
C GLN A 315 1.42 63.78 20.71
N LEU A 316 2.52 63.88 21.46
CA LEU A 316 2.97 65.13 22.09
C LEU A 316 3.42 66.18 21.07
N LEU A 317 3.94 65.74 19.91
CA LEU A 317 4.31 66.63 18.81
C LEU A 317 3.09 67.13 18.00
N LYS A 318 1.86 66.71 18.32
CA LYS A 318 0.66 67.25 17.68
C LYS A 318 0.35 68.65 18.23
N PRO A 319 0.00 69.61 17.36
CA PRO A 319 -0.23 70.99 17.78
C PRO A 319 -1.35 71.15 18.82
N GLU A 320 -2.37 70.28 18.77
CA GLU A 320 -3.49 70.25 19.73
C GLU A 320 -3.05 69.84 21.14
N ALA A 321 -2.10 68.90 21.26
CA ALA A 321 -1.58 68.46 22.55
C ALA A 321 -0.62 69.48 23.18
N CYS A 322 0.20 70.13 22.35
CA CYS A 322 1.08 71.22 22.81
C CYS A 322 0.32 72.41 23.38
N ALA A 323 -0.86 72.72 22.84
CA ALA A 323 -1.72 73.81 23.32
C ALA A 323 -2.28 73.58 24.73
N TRP A 324 -2.35 72.33 25.20
CA TRP A 324 -2.88 71.98 26.52
C TRP A 324 -1.80 71.72 27.57
N ALA A 325 -0.65 71.18 27.15
CA ALA A 325 0.37 70.67 28.07
C ALA A 325 1.42 71.71 28.53
N PHE A 326 1.63 72.79 27.77
CA PHE A 326 2.73 73.74 27.99
C PHE A 326 2.38 75.21 28.35
N PRO A 327 1.11 75.67 28.44
CA PRO A 327 0.81 76.98 29.04
C PRO A 327 1.03 77.01 30.57
N ASP A 328 1.24 78.20 31.16
CA ASP A 328 1.37 78.42 32.61
C ASP A 328 0.13 77.98 33.44
N THR A 329 -1.01 77.73 32.77
CA THR A 329 -2.25 77.21 33.37
C THR A 329 -2.40 75.69 33.29
N SER A 330 -1.42 74.97 32.74
CA SER A 330 -1.44 73.52 32.51
C SER A 330 -1.78 72.70 33.76
N GLN A 331 -1.31 73.10 34.95
CA GLN A 331 -1.62 72.43 36.22
C GLN A 331 -3.11 72.50 36.57
N GLN A 332 -3.76 73.66 36.36
CA GLN A 332 -5.19 73.85 36.66
C GLN A 332 -6.07 73.07 35.69
N THR A 333 -5.66 72.99 34.41
CA THR A 333 -6.34 72.21 33.38
C THR A 333 -6.22 70.70 33.64
N LEU A 334 -5.09 70.25 34.18
CA LEU A 334 -4.89 68.85 34.60
C LEU A 334 -5.81 68.49 35.77
N ASP A 335 -5.88 69.37 36.79
CA ASP A 335 -6.70 69.14 37.98
C ASP A 335 -8.20 69.13 37.65
N SER A 336 -8.66 70.00 36.74
CA SER A 336 -10.06 70.01 36.29
C SER A 336 -10.42 68.75 35.52
N LEU A 337 -9.56 68.26 34.63
CA LEU A 337 -9.77 67.02 33.87
C LEU A 337 -9.69 65.77 34.76
N LEU A 338 -8.82 65.75 35.77
CA LEU A 338 -8.78 64.67 36.75
C LEU A 338 -10.05 64.64 37.62
N ALA A 339 -10.57 65.81 38.00
CA ALA A 339 -11.85 65.92 38.69
C ALA A 339 -13.01 65.41 37.82
N GLU A 340 -13.03 65.77 36.54
CA GLU A 340 -14.05 65.34 35.57
C GLU A 340 -13.96 63.83 35.28
N LYS A 341 -12.75 63.28 35.13
CA LYS A 341 -12.51 61.83 35.02
C LYS A 341 -13.01 61.08 36.27
N ASN A 342 -12.69 61.56 37.46
CA ASN A 342 -13.11 60.92 38.70
C ASN A 342 -14.64 60.96 38.83
N ALA A 343 -15.28 62.06 38.44
CA ALA A 343 -16.73 62.17 38.38
C ALA A 343 -17.36 61.20 37.36
N TYR A 344 -16.76 61.06 36.17
CA TYR A 344 -17.22 60.13 35.15
C TYR A 344 -17.03 58.66 35.55
N CYS A 345 -15.89 58.31 36.17
CA CYS A 345 -15.64 56.98 36.71
C CYS A 345 -16.61 56.64 37.87
N ALA A 346 -16.92 57.60 38.73
CA ALA A 346 -17.91 57.45 39.79
C ALA A 346 -19.33 57.25 39.21
N ALA A 347 -19.71 58.03 38.18
CA ALA A 347 -20.99 57.88 37.50
C ALA A 347 -21.12 56.51 36.81
N ARG A 348 -20.06 56.05 36.14
CA ARG A 348 -20.05 54.74 35.44
C ARG A 348 -20.04 53.55 36.41
N THR A 349 -19.40 53.67 37.58
CA THR A 349 -19.45 52.64 38.63
C THR A 349 -20.79 52.62 39.35
N ALA A 350 -21.44 53.77 39.55
CA ALA A 350 -22.82 53.85 40.03
C ALA A 350 -23.82 53.22 39.04
N GLN A 351 -23.65 53.48 37.73
CA GLN A 351 -24.46 52.86 36.67
C GLN A 351 -24.31 51.33 36.65
N ARG A 352 -23.08 50.81 36.81
CA ARG A 352 -22.81 49.37 36.90
C ARG A 352 -23.38 48.70 38.17
N ARG A 353 -23.43 49.42 39.29
CA ARG A 353 -24.05 48.91 40.53
C ARG A 353 -25.57 48.89 40.45
N ALA A 354 -26.19 49.89 39.83
CA ALA A 354 -27.63 49.91 39.59
C ALA A 354 -28.08 48.77 38.66
N SER A 355 -27.27 48.40 37.67
CA SER A 355 -27.56 47.26 36.78
C SER A 355 -27.33 45.87 37.41
N HIS A 356 -26.66 45.76 38.56
CA HIS A 356 -26.42 44.48 39.26
C HIS A 356 -27.32 44.28 40.50
N GLY A 357 -27.95 45.33 41.02
CA GLY A 357 -28.83 45.25 42.20
C GLY A 357 -30.29 44.85 41.91
N MET A 358 -30.64 44.57 40.65
CA MET A 358 -32.02 44.30 40.23
C MET A 358 -32.28 42.80 39.91
N GLU A 359 -31.26 41.95 39.96
CA GLU A 359 -31.34 40.53 39.56
C GLU A 359 -31.09 39.49 40.69
N ALA A 360 -30.90 39.89 41.95
CA ALA A 360 -30.66 38.95 43.04
C ALA A 360 -31.43 39.31 44.32
N GLY A 361 -32.61 38.71 44.51
CA GLY A 361 -33.43 38.96 45.71
C GLY A 361 -34.75 38.18 45.81
N SER A 362 -34.78 36.88 45.49
CA SER A 362 -35.82 35.96 46.00
C SER A 362 -35.29 34.52 45.98
N ASP A 363 -34.80 34.03 47.12
CA ASP A 363 -35.23 32.75 47.72
C ASP A 363 -34.40 32.42 48.97
N GLU A 364 -35.13 32.14 50.06
CA GLU A 364 -34.65 31.76 51.39
C GLU A 364 -34.21 30.28 51.47
N PRO A 365 -33.46 29.87 52.51
CA PRO A 365 -32.74 28.60 52.56
C PRO A 365 -33.37 27.54 53.47
N ALA A 366 -33.18 26.24 53.17
CA ALA A 366 -33.16 25.18 54.20
C ALA A 366 -32.45 23.89 53.75
N ALA A 367 -31.34 23.60 54.45
CA ALA A 367 -30.87 22.32 55.00
C ALA A 367 -30.76 21.04 54.14
N GLY A 368 -29.56 20.43 54.14
CA GLY A 368 -29.38 19.00 53.84
C GLY A 368 -27.92 18.55 53.67
N LYS A 369 -27.41 17.76 54.62
CA LYS A 369 -26.04 17.22 54.72
C LYS A 369 -25.69 16.12 53.69
N HIS A 370 -24.37 15.85 53.60
CA HIS A 370 -23.64 14.71 52.96
C HIS A 370 -23.38 14.88 51.46
N GLY A 371 -22.22 14.60 50.86
CA GLY A 371 -20.98 13.95 51.27
C GLY A 371 -20.42 13.21 50.04
N SER A 372 -19.13 13.39 49.74
CA SER A 372 -18.32 12.63 48.76
C SER A 372 -18.56 12.86 47.26
N GLY A 373 -17.47 12.88 46.47
CA GLY A 373 -17.53 12.65 45.02
C GLY A 373 -16.56 13.48 44.17
N MET A 374 -15.51 12.82 43.70
CA MET A 374 -14.52 13.26 42.70
C MET A 374 -15.09 13.50 41.29
N ALA A 375 -14.24 14.11 40.44
CA ALA A 375 -14.28 14.27 38.98
C ALA A 375 -15.21 15.40 38.48
N GLY A 376 -14.84 16.25 37.54
CA GLY A 376 -13.68 16.33 36.65
C GLY A 376 -14.11 17.15 35.42
N VAL A 377 -13.14 17.86 34.82
CA VAL A 377 -13.07 18.14 33.37
C VAL A 377 -13.98 19.26 32.78
N GLN A 378 -13.30 20.15 32.04
CA GLN A 378 -13.70 20.93 30.84
C GLN A 378 -14.57 22.20 30.93
N GLY A 379 -14.15 23.15 30.09
CA GLY A 379 -14.84 24.38 29.68
C GLY A 379 -13.77 25.43 29.39
N LYS A 380 -13.19 25.57 28.18
CA LYS A 380 -13.78 25.92 26.88
C LYS A 380 -14.52 27.27 26.92
N MET A 381 -14.30 28.04 25.85
CA MET A 381 -14.94 29.31 25.45
C MET A 381 -14.28 30.58 26.01
N ASP A 382 -14.16 31.67 25.26
CA ASP A 382 -14.28 31.94 23.83
C ASP A 382 -13.70 33.35 23.58
N PHE A 383 -13.23 33.56 22.36
CA PHE A 383 -12.85 34.87 21.81
C PHE A 383 -14.03 35.86 21.81
N CYS A 384 -13.76 37.15 22.05
CA CYS A 384 -13.85 38.23 21.06
C CYS A 384 -13.71 39.63 21.73
N PRO A 385 -13.33 40.68 20.97
CA PRO A 385 -12.37 41.68 21.38
C PRO A 385 -12.97 43.09 21.52
N VAL A 386 -12.13 44.02 21.98
CA VAL A 386 -12.20 45.45 21.64
C VAL A 386 -10.82 45.89 21.18
#